data_AF-A0A929NPK0-F1
#
_entry.id   AF-A0A929NPK0-F1
#
_cell.length_a   1.000
_cell.length_b   1.000
_cell.length_c   1.000
_cell.angle_alpha   90.00
_cell.angle_beta   90.00
_cell.angle_gamma   90.00
#
_symmetry.space_group_name_H-M   'P 1'
#
loop_
_entity.id
_entity.type
_entity.pdbx_description
1 polymer ?
#
loop_
_entity_poly.entity_id
_entity_poly.type
_entity_poly.pdbx_seq_one_letter_code
_entity_poly.pdbx_strand_id
1 'polypeptide(L)'
;MSNTAVAGLLDSGVDPALAPAGWPRRSFGVDDHSDDGAPDALGHGTALARIILAGDPATRLAVARIFTESFACTPTQAATGLDWLVAQGARIVNMSFGLREDRSVLREACERAASAGVILLGAAPARGPGV
;
A
#
# COMPACT_ATOMS: atom_id res chain seq x y z
N MET A 1 -20.90 -18.16 -0.03
CA MET A 1 -20.22 -16.97 -0.59
C MET A 1 -18.80 -17.00 -0.04
N SER A 2 -17.78 -17.31 -0.85
CA SER A 2 -16.40 -17.22 -0.38
C SER A 2 -16.12 -15.74 -0.10
N ASN A 3 -15.81 -15.43 1.16
CA ASN A 3 -15.45 -14.08 1.56
C ASN A 3 -14.04 -13.81 1.00
N THR A 4 -13.94 -13.34 -0.24
CA THR A 4 -12.65 -13.00 -0.83
C THR A 4 -12.03 -11.89 0.01
N ALA A 5 -11.01 -12.23 0.78
CA ALA A 5 -10.30 -11.25 1.60
C ALA A 5 -9.62 -10.23 0.68
N VAL A 6 -9.78 -8.95 1.00
CA VAL A 6 -9.05 -7.87 0.34
C VAL A 6 -7.80 -7.58 1.15
N ALA A 7 -6.64 -7.74 0.53
CA ALA A 7 -5.36 -7.30 1.09
C ALA A 7 -4.97 -5.94 0.50
N GLY A 8 -4.54 -5.03 1.35
CA GLY A 8 -4.02 -3.73 0.96
C GLY A 8 -2.52 -3.78 0.72
N LEU A 9 -2.07 -3.16 -0.36
CA LEU A 9 -0.66 -2.93 -0.66
C LEU A 9 -0.41 -1.42 -0.70
N LEU A 10 0.34 -0.90 0.26
CA LEU A 10 0.72 0.51 0.36
C LEU A 10 2.19 0.66 -0.05
N ASP A 11 2.45 0.91 -1.34
CA ASP A 11 3.81 0.80 -1.91
C ASP A 11 3.98 1.62 -3.22
N SER A 12 4.76 1.14 -4.19
CA SER A 12 5.07 1.81 -5.47
C SER A 12 4.09 1.56 -6.61
N GLY A 13 3.02 0.80 -6.35
CA GLY A 13 2.04 0.39 -7.35
C GLY A 13 2.15 -1.10 -7.67
N VAL A 14 1.59 -1.49 -8.82
CA VAL A 14 1.67 -2.87 -9.32
C VAL A 14 1.71 -2.85 -10.85
N ASP A 15 2.49 -3.74 -11.45
CA ASP A 15 2.42 -4.04 -12.88
C ASP A 15 0.96 -4.35 -13.29
N PRO A 16 0.37 -3.61 -14.24
CA PRO A 16 -0.98 -3.88 -14.73
C PRO A 16 -1.21 -5.31 -15.21
N ALA A 17 -0.16 -6.01 -15.67
CA ALA A 17 -0.27 -7.41 -16.07
C ALA A 17 -0.57 -8.37 -14.90
N LEU A 18 -0.22 -7.98 -13.66
CA LEU A 18 -0.54 -8.72 -12.44
C LEU A 18 -1.84 -8.27 -11.77
N ALA A 19 -2.45 -7.19 -12.24
CA ALA A 19 -3.64 -6.60 -11.64
C ALA A 19 -4.88 -6.87 -12.53
N PRO A 20 -5.64 -7.94 -12.25
CA PRO A 20 -6.90 -8.21 -12.94
C PRO A 20 -7.82 -6.98 -12.93
N ALA A 21 -8.65 -6.89 -13.98
CA ALA A 21 -9.69 -5.87 -14.05
C ALA A 21 -10.53 -5.87 -12.77
N GLY A 22 -10.71 -4.68 -12.18
CA GLY A 22 -11.54 -4.48 -11.00
C GLY A 22 -10.79 -4.48 -9.66
N TRP A 23 -9.48 -4.69 -9.62
CA TRP A 23 -8.69 -4.35 -8.42
C TRP A 23 -8.69 -2.83 -8.20
N PRO A 24 -9.09 -2.33 -7.02
CA PRO A 24 -9.00 -0.91 -6.72
C PRO A 24 -7.52 -0.50 -6.72
N ARG A 25 -7.19 0.54 -7.48
CA ARG A 25 -5.85 1.12 -7.50
C ARG A 25 -6.00 2.63 -7.41
N ARG A 26 -5.18 3.27 -6.58
CA ARG A 26 -5.10 4.72 -6.51
C ARG A 26 -3.68 5.17 -6.22
N SER A 27 -3.24 6.23 -6.88
CA SER A 27 -1.97 6.88 -6.63
C SER A 27 -2.17 8.15 -5.78
N PHE A 28 -1.26 8.34 -4.82
CA PHE A 28 -1.28 9.43 -3.85
C PHE A 28 -0.04 10.31 -4.04
N GLY A 29 0.15 10.83 -5.25
CA GLY A 29 1.25 11.74 -5.61
C GLY A 29 1.11 13.13 -4.97
N VAL A 30 2.18 13.94 -5.07
CA VAL A 30 2.17 15.34 -4.61
C VAL A 30 1.22 16.18 -5.48
N ASP A 31 1.08 15.79 -6.75
CA ASP A 31 0.12 16.37 -7.69
C ASP A 31 -0.94 15.29 -7.98
N ASP A 32 -2.21 15.57 -7.67
CA ASP A 32 -3.40 14.68 -7.82
C ASP A 32 -3.73 14.32 -9.29
N HIS A 33 -2.74 14.42 -10.18
CA HIS A 33 -2.77 14.04 -11.60
C HIS A 33 -2.13 12.68 -11.86
N SER A 34 -1.80 11.91 -10.82
CA SER A 34 -1.16 10.62 -10.99
C SER A 34 -2.13 9.59 -11.57
N ASP A 35 -1.75 8.97 -12.68
CA ASP A 35 -2.50 7.89 -13.33
C ASP A 35 -2.52 6.63 -12.42
N ASP A 36 -3.71 6.32 -11.90
CA ASP A 36 -3.99 5.15 -11.05
C ASP A 36 -3.67 3.81 -11.73
N GLY A 37 -3.61 3.80 -13.06
CA GLY A 37 -3.26 2.64 -13.87
C GLY A 37 -1.79 2.59 -14.29
N ALA A 38 -0.99 3.60 -13.96
CA ALA A 38 0.40 3.70 -14.40
C ALA A 38 1.21 2.48 -13.93
N PRO A 39 2.09 1.94 -14.79
CA PRO A 39 3.00 0.87 -14.39
C PRO A 39 3.83 1.24 -13.16
N ASP A 40 4.15 0.22 -12.37
CA ASP A 40 5.06 0.33 -11.24
C ASP A 40 6.51 0.48 -11.73
N ALA A 41 6.93 1.72 -11.92
CA ALA A 41 8.26 2.05 -12.43
C ALA A 41 9.39 1.64 -11.46
N LEU A 42 9.11 1.51 -10.17
CA LEU A 42 10.09 1.12 -9.15
C LEU A 42 10.16 -0.39 -8.95
N GLY A 43 9.12 -1.13 -9.37
CA GLY A 43 9.04 -2.59 -9.34
C GLY A 43 8.89 -3.23 -7.96
N HIS A 44 8.99 -2.44 -6.88
CA HIS A 44 8.96 -2.95 -5.51
C HIS A 44 7.57 -3.47 -5.12
N GLY A 45 6.52 -2.67 -5.36
CA GLY A 45 5.14 -3.09 -5.13
C GLY A 45 4.75 -4.29 -5.98
N THR A 46 5.22 -4.37 -7.23
CA THR A 46 5.05 -5.53 -8.11
C THR A 46 5.69 -6.80 -7.53
N ALA A 47 6.91 -6.69 -6.98
CA ALA A 47 7.58 -7.82 -6.35
C ALA A 47 6.80 -8.33 -5.11
N LEU A 48 6.28 -7.41 -4.29
CA LEU A 48 5.44 -7.75 -3.14
C LEU A 48 4.12 -8.39 -3.55
N ALA A 49 3.45 -7.85 -4.57
CA ALA A 49 2.22 -8.43 -5.12
C ALA A 49 2.45 -9.88 -5.57
N ARG A 50 3.57 -10.18 -6.24
CA ARG A 50 3.94 -11.56 -6.62
C ARG A 50 4.10 -12.47 -5.41
N ILE A 51 4.73 -12.01 -4.34
CA ILE A 51 4.90 -12.80 -3.11
C ILE A 51 3.55 -13.10 -2.47
N ILE A 52 2.66 -12.10 -2.35
CA ILE A 52 1.33 -12.28 -1.79
C ILE A 52 0.52 -13.29 -2.61
N LEU A 53 0.49 -13.13 -3.94
CA LEU A 53 -0.25 -14.01 -4.84
C LEU A 53 0.35 -15.41 -4.96
N ALA A 54 1.66 -15.58 -4.71
CA ALA A 54 2.26 -16.90 -4.61
C ALA A 54 1.80 -17.65 -3.34
N GLY A 55 1.52 -16.93 -2.26
CA GLY A 55 0.94 -17.49 -1.04
C GLY A 55 -0.55 -17.84 -1.19
N ASP A 56 -1.31 -16.97 -1.85
CA ASP A 56 -2.72 -17.22 -2.21
C ASP A 56 -3.10 -16.50 -3.53
N PRO A 57 -3.22 -17.24 -4.64
CA PRO A 57 -3.61 -16.67 -5.93
C PRO A 57 -5.04 -16.10 -5.98
N ALA A 58 -5.91 -16.46 -5.04
CA ALA A 58 -7.28 -15.96 -4.96
C ALA A 58 -7.40 -14.62 -4.22
N THR A 59 -6.31 -14.14 -3.61
CA THR A 59 -6.29 -12.86 -2.90
C THR A 59 -6.58 -11.70 -3.86
N ARG A 60 -7.53 -10.85 -3.48
CA ARG A 60 -7.81 -9.59 -4.18
C ARG A 60 -7.00 -8.47 -3.56
N LEU A 61 -6.22 -7.73 -4.36
CA LEU A 61 -5.47 -6.59 -3.87
C LEU A 61 -6.24 -5.27 -4.07
N ALA A 62 -6.13 -4.39 -3.08
CA ALA A 62 -6.30 -2.96 -3.24
C ALA A 62 -4.92 -2.30 -3.15
N VAL A 63 -4.57 -1.45 -4.12
CA VAL A 63 -3.21 -0.91 -4.25
C VAL A 63 -3.21 0.60 -4.09
N ALA A 64 -2.58 1.08 -3.03
CA ALA A 64 -2.31 2.50 -2.81
C ALA A 64 -0.86 2.78 -3.18
N ARG A 65 -0.64 3.51 -4.28
CA ARG A 65 0.69 3.91 -4.73
C ARG A 65 1.10 5.20 -4.04
N ILE A 66 2.10 5.13 -3.17
CA ILE A 66 2.71 6.27 -2.47
C ILE A 66 4.14 6.56 -2.92
N PHE A 67 4.80 5.59 -3.59
CA PHE A 67 6.08 5.79 -4.25
C PHE A 67 5.86 5.86 -5.77
N THR A 68 6.06 7.05 -6.36
CA THR A 68 5.81 7.27 -7.78
C THR A 68 7.09 7.15 -8.60
N GLU A 69 7.97 8.15 -8.48
CA GLU A 69 9.23 8.28 -9.23
C GLU A 69 10.45 7.88 -8.40
N SER A 70 10.32 7.86 -7.07
CA SER A 70 11.37 7.47 -6.13
C SER A 70 10.77 6.84 -4.87
N PHE A 71 11.61 6.21 -4.05
CA PHE A 71 11.24 5.66 -2.74
C PHE A 71 11.05 6.73 -1.64
N ALA A 72 10.63 7.93 -2.04
CA ALA A 72 10.28 9.00 -1.12
C ALA A 72 8.76 9.20 -1.14
N CYS A 73 8.17 9.27 0.05
CA CYS A 73 6.80 9.72 0.25
C CYS A 73 6.74 10.59 1.52
N THR A 74 5.73 11.44 1.59
CA THR A 74 5.42 12.16 2.82
C THR A 74 4.61 11.27 3.77
N PRO A 75 4.72 11.48 5.09
CA PRO A 75 3.89 10.77 6.07
C PRO A 75 2.39 10.95 5.81
N THR A 76 1.97 12.12 5.30
CA THR A 76 0.58 12.41 4.93
C THR A 76 0.13 11.56 3.74
N GLN A 77 0.96 11.39 2.70
CA GLN A 77 0.62 10.50 1.58
C GLN A 77 0.44 9.06 2.04
N ALA A 78 1.34 8.56 2.91
CA ALA A 78 1.21 7.24 3.51
C ALA A 78 -0.08 7.10 4.33
N ALA A 79 -0.39 8.08 5.17
CA ALA A 79 -1.61 8.10 5.98
C ALA A 79 -2.88 8.09 5.12
N THR A 80 -2.96 8.95 4.10
CA THR A 80 -4.10 9.01 3.18
C THR A 80 -4.25 7.73 2.37
N GLY A 81 -3.15 7.14 1.92
CA GLY A 81 -3.16 5.85 1.24
C GLY A 81 -3.66 4.72 2.14
N LEU A 82 -3.24 4.70 3.40
CA LEU A 82 -3.73 3.75 4.41
C LEU A 82 -5.24 3.91 4.64
N ASP A 83 -5.71 5.14 4.91
CA ASP A 83 -7.13 5.41 5.12
C ASP A 83 -7.98 4.98 3.91
N TRP A 84 -7.47 5.20 2.69
CA TRP A 84 -8.14 4.74 1.47
C TRP A 84 -8.18 3.21 1.37
N LEU A 85 -7.11 2.50 1.71
CA LEU A 85 -7.10 1.03 1.72
C LEU A 85 -8.12 0.45 2.71
N VAL A 86 -8.26 1.07 3.89
CA VAL A 86 -9.30 0.71 4.86
C VAL A 86 -10.69 0.90 4.24
N ALA A 87 -10.92 2.02 3.55
CA ALA A 87 -12.19 2.28 2.85
C ALA A 87 -12.47 1.31 1.69
N GLN A 88 -11.43 0.72 1.07
CA GLN A 88 -11.58 -0.37 0.08
C GLN A 88 -11.88 -1.74 0.72
N GLY A 89 -12.01 -1.82 2.05
CA GLY A 89 -12.32 -3.05 2.78
C GLY A 89 -11.11 -3.93 3.04
N ALA A 90 -9.89 -3.39 2.97
CA ALA A 90 -8.68 -4.14 3.30
C ALA A 90 -8.75 -4.68 4.74
N ARG A 91 -8.51 -5.98 4.91
CA ARG A 91 -8.46 -6.64 6.23
C ARG A 91 -7.05 -6.79 6.77
N ILE A 92 -6.08 -6.78 5.85
CA ILE A 92 -4.66 -6.76 6.12
C ILE A 92 -4.02 -5.74 5.19
N VAL A 93 -3.03 -4.97 5.66
CA VAL A 93 -2.30 -4.00 4.85
C VAL A 93 -0.79 -4.25 4.99
N ASN A 94 -0.10 -4.44 3.87
CA ASN A 94 1.34 -4.55 3.81
C ASN A 94 1.98 -3.17 3.56
N MET A 95 2.91 -2.80 4.44
CA MET A 95 3.66 -1.52 4.44
C MET A 95 5.16 -1.83 4.51
N SER A 96 5.74 -2.18 3.36
CA SER A 96 7.16 -2.52 3.24
C SER A 96 8.06 -1.29 3.15
N PHE A 97 7.83 -0.31 4.02
CA PHE A 97 8.62 0.91 4.13
C PHE A 97 8.80 1.31 5.59
N GLY A 98 9.65 2.31 5.80
CA GLY A 98 9.85 2.90 7.11
C GLY A 98 10.10 4.40 7.00
N LEU A 99 9.79 5.11 8.08
CA LEU A 99 10.15 6.51 8.25
C LEU A 99 11.39 6.59 9.13
N ARG A 100 12.22 7.62 8.90
CA ARG A 100 13.39 7.89 9.76
C ARG A 100 13.00 8.23 11.19
N GLU A 101 11.85 8.88 11.33
CA GLU A 101 11.32 9.38 12.57
C GLU A 101 9.81 9.10 12.60
N ASP A 102 9.28 8.92 13.80
CA ASP A 102 7.84 8.82 14.00
C ASP A 102 7.14 10.13 13.63
N ARG A 103 5.91 10.00 13.12
CA ARG A 103 5.10 11.11 12.59
C ARG A 103 3.66 10.90 13.03
N SER A 104 3.12 11.86 13.78
CA SER A 104 1.79 11.75 14.38
C SER A 104 0.71 11.41 13.36
N VAL A 105 0.73 12.02 12.17
CA VAL A 105 -0.26 11.75 11.11
C VAL A 105 -0.31 10.29 10.68
N LEU A 106 0.84 9.62 10.53
CA LEU A 106 0.88 8.21 10.15
C LEU A 106 0.58 7.31 11.34
N ARG A 107 1.07 7.65 12.53
CA ARG A 107 0.75 6.93 13.77
C ARG A 107 -0.75 6.90 14.03
N GLU A 108 -1.41 8.05 13.96
CA GLU A 108 -2.86 8.19 14.12
C GLU A 108 -3.63 7.42 13.04
N ALA A 109 -3.14 7.39 11.79
CA ALA A 109 -3.74 6.58 10.73
C ALA A 109 -3.63 5.07 11.02
N CYS A 110 -2.46 4.62 11.49
CA CYS A 110 -2.27 3.25 11.95
C CYS A 110 -3.21 2.90 13.12
N GLU A 111 -3.36 3.78 14.10
CA GLU A 111 -4.28 3.61 15.23
C GLU A 111 -5.74 3.51 14.77
N ARG A 112 -6.17 4.37 13.82
CA ARG A 112 -7.52 4.28 13.22
C ARG A 112 -7.73 2.96 12.50
N ALA A 113 -6.78 2.54 11.66
CA ALA A 113 -6.87 1.29 10.91
C ALA A 113 -6.91 0.06 11.84
N ALA A 114 -6.06 0.04 12.87
CA ALA A 114 -6.06 -1.03 13.87
C ALA A 114 -7.37 -1.06 14.67
N SER A 115 -7.92 0.11 15.05
CA SER A 115 -9.21 0.23 15.74
C SER A 115 -10.38 -0.24 14.88
N ALA A 116 -10.26 -0.16 13.55
CA ALA A 116 -11.21 -0.72 12.59
C ALA A 116 -11.04 -2.24 12.38
N GLY A 117 -10.12 -2.89 13.09
CA GLY A 117 -9.87 -4.33 13.01
C GLY A 117 -9.03 -4.75 11.80
N VAL A 118 -8.25 -3.83 11.23
CA VAL A 118 -7.32 -4.11 10.13
C VAL A 118 -5.96 -4.54 10.69
N ILE A 119 -5.40 -5.62 10.16
CA ILE A 119 -4.05 -6.08 10.50
C ILE A 119 -3.03 -5.25 9.70
N LEU A 120 -2.06 -4.65 10.40
CA LEU A 120 -0.99 -3.87 9.77
C LEU A 120 0.32 -4.66 9.79
N LEU A 121 0.91 -4.89 8.62
CA LEU A 121 2.22 -5.53 8.47
C LEU A 121 3.26 -4.48 8.08
N GLY A 122 4.25 -4.24 8.93
CA GLY A 122 5.36 -3.33 8.67
C GLY A 122 6.69 -4.07 8.54
N ALA A 123 7.60 -3.54 7.73
CA ALA A 123 8.97 -4.04 7.66
C ALA A 123 9.71 -3.85 9.00
N ALA A 124 10.70 -4.71 9.28
CA ALA A 124 11.57 -4.56 10.46
C ALA A 124 13.04 -4.87 10.08
N PRO A 125 13.99 -3.94 10.34
CA PRO A 125 13.80 -2.60 10.89
C PRO A 125 13.26 -1.60 9.83
N ALA A 126 12.14 -0.94 10.11
CA ALA A 126 11.54 0.10 9.25
C ALA A 126 12.16 1.48 9.50
N ARG A 127 13.47 1.67 9.23
CA ARG A 127 14.18 2.93 9.56
C ARG A 127 14.35 3.92 8.39
N GLY A 128 13.80 3.63 7.22
CA GLY A 128 14.13 4.37 5.98
C GLY A 128 15.63 4.25 5.63
N PRO A 129 16.10 4.81 4.51
CA PRO A 129 17.52 4.77 4.18
C PRO A 129 18.33 5.54 5.23
N GLY A 130 19.24 4.83 5.91
CA GLY A 130 20.30 5.43 6.71
C GLY A 130 21.23 6.19 5.77
N VAL A 131 21.54 7.44 6.11
CA VAL A 131 22.60 8.22 5.45
C VAL A 131 23.94 7.93 6.10
#